data_AF-A0A845S9X1-F1
#
_entry.id   AF-A0A845S9X1-F1
#
_cell.length_a   1.000
_cell.length_b   1.000
_cell.length_c   1.000
_cell.angle_alpha   90.00
_cell.angle_beta   90.00
_cell.angle_gamma   90.00
#
_symmetry.space_group_name_H-M   'P 1'
#
loop_
_entity.id
_entity.type
_entity.pdbx_description
1 polymer ?
#
loop_
_entity_poly.entity_id
_entity_poly.type
_entity_poly.pdbx_seq_one_letter_code
_entity_poly.pdbx_strand_id
1 'polypeptide(L)'
;MYIKTIFNIFLKFVLIIFISLILFLTIDYFFGKTFVDKYIEGIKDNPIYHKKQRVRHSYYHHTLAPNIDYKKTGWGPKTYRLCTDEWGLKYKCGTKSKKKYTLAIIG
;
A
#
# COMPACT_ATOMS: atom_id res chain seq x y z
N MET A 1 -42.05 20.03 -32.29
CA MET A 1 -42.25 18.61 -31.87
C MET A 1 -40.92 17.84 -31.77
N TYR A 2 -40.02 17.94 -32.75
CA TYR A 2 -38.70 17.26 -32.75
C TYR A 2 -37.76 17.58 -31.56
N ILE A 3 -37.71 18.84 -31.12
CA ILE A 3 -36.83 19.28 -30.01
C ILE A 3 -37.16 18.54 -28.70
N LYS A 4 -38.45 18.34 -28.42
CA LYS A 4 -38.90 17.62 -27.22
C LYS A 4 -38.50 16.14 -27.27
N THR A 5 -38.54 15.53 -28.45
CA THR A 5 -38.08 14.16 -28.68
C THR A 5 -36.58 14.02 -28.47
N ILE A 6 -35.78 14.93 -29.04
CA ILE A 6 -34.31 14.94 -28.88
C ILE A 6 -33.93 15.14 -27.41
N PHE A 7 -34.57 16.09 -26.73
CA PHE A 7 -34.33 16.35 -25.31
C PHE A 7 -34.67 15.14 -24.44
N ASN A 8 -35.78 14.45 -24.72
CA ASN A 8 -36.14 13.22 -24.01
C ASN A 8 -35.13 12.08 -24.26
N ILE A 9 -34.58 11.96 -25.46
CA ILE A 9 -33.51 10.98 -25.76
C ILE A 9 -32.24 11.32 -24.96
N PHE A 10 -31.85 12.59 -24.94
CA PHE A 10 -30.69 13.05 -24.17
C PHE A 10 -30.86 12.77 -22.67
N LEU A 11 -32.02 13.09 -22.09
CA LEU A 11 -32.31 12.80 -20.68
C LEU A 11 -32.23 11.30 -20.35
N LYS A 12 -32.72 10.44 -21.25
CA LYS A 12 -32.59 8.98 -21.09
C LYS A 12 -31.12 8.55 -21.09
N PHE A 13 -30.30 9.13 -21.96
CA PHE A 13 -28.88 8.84 -22.01
C PHE A 13 -28.15 9.26 -20.72
N VAL A 14 -28.42 10.47 -20.23
CA VAL A 14 -27.87 10.96 -18.95
C VAL A 14 -28.32 10.07 -17.79
N LEU A 15 -29.60 9.66 -17.77
CA LEU A 15 -30.14 8.77 -16.74
C LEU A 15 -29.42 7.42 -16.73
N ILE A 16 -29.16 6.83 -17.91
CA ILE A 16 -28.42 5.57 -18.03
C ILE A 16 -27.02 5.72 -17.42
N ILE A 17 -26.28 6.78 -17.78
CA ILE A 17 -24.94 7.04 -17.22
C ILE A 17 -25.00 7.13 -15.69
N PHE A 18 -25.98 7.86 -15.17
CA PHE A 18 -26.12 8.08 -13.73
C PHE A 18 -26.43 6.77 -12.99
N ILE A 19 -27.32 5.95 -13.54
CA ILE A 19 -27.65 4.63 -12.99
C ILE A 19 -26.41 3.72 -13.02
N SER A 20 -25.67 3.68 -14.14
CA SER A 20 -24.45 2.90 -14.25
C SER A 20 -23.38 3.33 -13.24
N LEU A 21 -23.21 4.64 -13.03
CA LEU A 21 -22.26 5.18 -12.05
C LEU A 21 -22.64 4.77 -10.62
N ILE A 22 -23.91 4.94 -10.23
CA ILE A 22 -24.39 4.54 -8.91
C ILE A 22 -24.19 3.04 -8.70
N LEU A 23 -24.52 2.22 -9.69
CA LEU A 23 -24.34 0.77 -9.62
C LEU A 23 -22.86 0.41 -9.41
N PHE A 24 -21.97 1.02 -10.19
CA PHE A 24 -20.52 0.81 -10.07
C PHE A 24 -20.01 1.20 -8.68
N LEU A 25 -20.35 2.38 -8.19
CA LEU A 25 -19.93 2.85 -6.86
C LEU A 25 -20.49 1.99 -5.73
N THR A 26 -21.72 1.49 -5.90
CA THR A 26 -22.34 0.59 -4.92
C THR A 26 -21.58 -0.73 -4.86
N ILE A 27 -21.27 -1.32 -6.02
CA ILE A 27 -20.46 -2.53 -6.09
C ILE A 27 -19.08 -2.27 -5.48
N ASP A 28 -18.41 -1.20 -5.85
CA ASP A 28 -17.08 -0.84 -5.31
C ASP A 28 -17.13 -0.60 -3.79
N TYR A 29 -18.18 0.02 -3.27
CA TYR A 29 -18.33 0.25 -1.83
C TYR A 29 -18.52 -1.06 -1.04
N PHE A 30 -19.40 -1.95 -1.51
CA PHE A 30 -19.70 -3.21 -0.80
C PHE A 30 -18.61 -4.28 -1.01
N PHE A 31 -18.08 -4.37 -2.22
CA PHE A 31 -17.13 -5.40 -2.60
C PHE A 31 -15.69 -4.92 -2.56
N GLY A 32 -15.39 -3.63 -2.70
CA GLY A 32 -14.02 -3.11 -2.70
C GLY A 32 -13.28 -3.43 -1.42
N LYS A 33 -13.87 -3.14 -0.24
CA LYS A 33 -13.24 -3.50 1.04
C LYS A 33 -13.11 -5.01 1.20
N THR A 34 -14.16 -5.77 0.86
CA THR A 34 -14.16 -7.24 1.00
C THR A 34 -13.16 -7.92 0.07
N PHE A 35 -13.03 -7.45 -1.17
CA PHE A 35 -12.03 -7.92 -2.15
C PHE A 35 -10.63 -7.50 -1.75
N VAL A 36 -10.42 -6.24 -1.37
CA VAL A 36 -9.11 -5.75 -0.94
C VAL A 36 -8.66 -6.52 0.30
N ASP A 37 -9.52 -6.69 1.31
CA ASP A 37 -9.19 -7.42 2.52
C ASP A 37 -8.97 -8.91 2.21
N LYS A 38 -9.85 -9.60 1.47
CA LYS A 38 -9.64 -11.02 1.09
C LYS A 38 -8.45 -11.25 0.16
N TYR A 39 -8.17 -10.33 -0.76
CA TYR A 39 -7.01 -10.42 -1.66
C TYR A 39 -5.72 -10.17 -0.89
N ILE A 40 -5.68 -9.14 -0.05
CA ILE A 40 -4.54 -8.86 0.85
C ILE A 40 -4.34 -10.01 1.85
N GLU A 41 -5.42 -10.61 2.35
CA GLU A 41 -5.37 -11.78 3.22
C GLU A 41 -5.02 -13.07 2.49
N GLY A 42 -5.41 -13.26 1.23
CA GLY A 42 -4.96 -14.38 0.40
C GLY A 42 -3.48 -14.27 0.01
N ILE A 43 -2.93 -13.06 0.07
CA ILE A 43 -1.50 -12.76 -0.01
C ILE A 43 -0.86 -12.77 1.40
N LYS A 44 -1.51 -13.27 2.47
CA LYS A 44 -0.94 -13.26 3.85
C LYS A 44 0.34 -14.06 4.05
N ASP A 45 0.75 -14.89 3.10
CA ASP A 45 2.13 -15.38 3.11
C ASP A 45 3.18 -14.31 2.72
N ASN A 46 2.78 -13.08 2.32
CA ASN A 46 3.69 -12.05 1.82
C ASN A 46 3.06 -10.62 1.64
N PRO A 47 2.72 -9.79 2.67
CA PRO A 47 3.55 -8.61 3.01
C PRO A 47 3.26 -7.95 4.38
N ILE A 48 2.67 -8.65 5.37
CA ILE A 48 2.55 -8.10 6.74
C ILE A 48 3.96 -7.80 7.34
N TYR A 49 4.99 -8.43 6.77
CA TYR A 49 6.39 -8.10 7.02
C TYR A 49 6.83 -6.73 6.50
N HIS A 50 6.26 -6.19 5.42
CA HIS A 50 6.61 -4.84 4.95
C HIS A 50 6.11 -3.75 5.91
N LYS A 51 4.96 -3.96 6.56
CA LYS A 51 4.45 -3.05 7.61
C LYS A 51 5.27 -3.09 8.89
N LYS A 52 5.87 -4.23 9.24
CA LYS A 52 6.81 -4.31 10.37
C LYS A 52 8.23 -3.87 10.00
N GLN A 53 8.61 -3.90 8.72
CA GLN A 53 9.90 -3.40 8.25
C GLN A 53 9.94 -1.88 8.21
N ARG A 54 8.84 -1.21 7.89
CA ARG A 54 8.77 0.24 7.78
C ARG A 54 7.90 0.81 8.91
N VAL A 55 8.50 1.57 9.81
CA VAL A 55 7.79 2.27 10.88
C VAL A 55 7.68 3.75 10.55
N ARG A 56 6.66 4.41 11.08
CA ARG A 56 6.47 5.84 10.88
C ARG A 56 7.55 6.60 11.66
N HIS A 57 8.11 7.64 11.06
CA HIS A 57 9.06 8.53 11.74
C HIS A 57 8.50 9.95 11.78
N SER A 58 8.76 10.67 12.88
CA SER A 58 8.24 12.02 13.09
C SER A 58 8.77 13.04 12.07
N TYR A 59 10.03 12.89 11.66
CA TYR A 59 10.70 13.89 10.79
C TYR A 59 10.67 13.58 9.29
N TYR A 60 10.69 12.30 8.88
CA TYR A 60 10.84 11.90 7.47
C TYR A 60 9.82 10.85 7.03
N HIS A 61 8.65 10.86 7.68
CA HIS A 61 7.45 10.07 7.39
C HIS A 61 7.59 8.54 7.58
N HIS A 62 8.66 7.91 7.10
CA HIS A 62 8.93 6.48 7.26
C HIS A 62 10.42 6.17 7.44
N THR A 63 10.72 5.26 8.36
CA THR A 63 12.04 4.65 8.57
C THR A 63 11.94 3.14 8.57
N LEU A 64 13.06 2.42 8.58
CA LEU A 64 13.03 1.00 8.86
C LEU A 64 12.89 0.75 10.37
N ALA A 65 12.18 -0.30 10.76
CA ALA A 65 12.09 -0.69 12.15
C ALA A 65 13.47 -1.03 12.70
N PRO A 66 13.79 -0.64 13.94
CA PRO A 66 15.07 -0.99 14.57
C PRO A 66 15.12 -2.48 14.95
N ASN A 67 16.33 -3.04 14.97
CA ASN A 67 16.65 -4.39 15.43
C ASN A 67 15.85 -5.51 14.73
N ILE A 68 15.59 -5.38 13.43
CA ILE A 68 14.90 -6.43 12.67
C ILE A 68 15.88 -7.37 11.97
N ASP A 69 15.47 -8.63 11.78
CA ASP A 69 16.16 -9.61 10.95
C ASP A 69 15.13 -10.35 10.09
N TYR A 70 14.87 -9.80 8.90
CA TYR A 70 13.97 -10.37 7.93
C TYR A 70 14.73 -11.22 6.94
N LYS A 71 14.59 -12.54 7.06
CA LYS A 71 15.22 -13.53 6.17
C LYS A 71 14.83 -13.36 4.70
N LYS A 72 13.63 -12.86 4.42
CA LYS A 72 13.10 -12.68 3.06
C LYS A 72 12.29 -11.40 2.98
N THR A 73 12.87 -10.36 2.40
CA THR A 73 12.18 -9.16 1.90
C THR A 73 12.37 -9.09 0.39
N GLY A 74 11.47 -8.42 -0.32
CA GLY A 74 11.46 -8.42 -1.78
C GLY A 74 11.34 -7.02 -2.38
N TRP A 75 11.95 -6.85 -3.55
CA TRP A 75 11.59 -5.79 -4.49
C TRP A 75 11.51 -6.41 -5.89
N GLY A 76 10.30 -6.42 -6.46
CA GLY A 76 10.00 -7.14 -7.68
C GLY A 76 10.30 -8.64 -7.56
N PRO A 77 10.94 -9.27 -8.56
CA PRO A 77 11.22 -10.72 -8.54
C PRO A 77 12.38 -11.10 -7.61
N LYS A 78 13.12 -10.12 -7.07
CA LYS A 78 14.31 -10.38 -6.24
C LYS A 78 13.93 -10.40 -4.77
N THR A 79 14.48 -11.38 -4.06
CA THR A 79 14.38 -11.45 -2.60
C THR A 79 15.75 -11.35 -1.96
N TYR A 80 15.83 -10.68 -0.81
CA TYR A 80 17.05 -10.45 -0.05
C TYR A 80 16.74 -10.46 1.45
N ARG A 81 17.77 -10.67 2.27
CA ARG A 81 17.67 -10.55 3.72
C ARG A 81 17.87 -9.09 4.13
N LEU A 82 17.01 -8.57 5.00
CA LEU A 82 17.09 -7.21 5.54
C LEU A 82 17.29 -7.27 7.04
N CYS A 83 18.38 -6.67 7.50
CA CYS A 83 18.65 -6.49 8.92
C CYS A 83 18.91 -5.02 9.21
N THR A 84 18.45 -4.55 10.37
CA THR A 84 18.70 -3.19 10.85
C THR A 84 19.36 -3.20 12.21
N ASP A 85 20.05 -2.12 12.52
CA ASP A 85 20.55 -1.84 13.86
C ASP A 85 19.49 -1.18 14.75
N GLU A 86 19.90 -0.79 15.95
CA GLU A 86 19.05 -0.12 16.94
C GLU A 86 18.51 1.25 16.48
N TRP A 87 19.11 1.84 15.44
CA TRP A 87 18.70 3.12 14.86
C TRP A 87 17.79 2.95 13.63
N GLY A 88 17.49 1.71 13.24
CA GLY A 88 16.72 1.44 12.02
C GLY A 88 17.54 1.62 10.74
N LEU A 89 18.87 1.61 10.81
CA LEU A 89 19.74 1.66 9.65
C LEU A 89 20.07 0.26 9.17
N LYS A 90 20.16 0.05 7.85
CA LYS A 90 20.53 -1.25 7.28
C LYS A 90 21.92 -1.65 7.78
N TYR A 91 22.02 -2.84 8.36
CA TYR A 91 23.26 -3.33 8.97
C TYR A 91 23.50 -4.82 8.67
N LYS A 92 24.70 -5.30 9.02
CA LYS A 92 25.05 -6.71 8.86
C LYS A 92 24.24 -7.57 9.85
N CYS A 93 23.56 -8.58 9.32
CA CYS A 93 22.76 -9.52 10.11
C CYS A 93 23.62 -10.27 11.14
N GLY A 94 23.06 -10.51 12.33
CA GLY A 94 23.76 -11.22 13.42
C GLY A 94 24.86 -10.39 14.08
N THR A 95 24.96 -9.09 13.79
CA THR A 95 25.92 -8.18 14.43
C THR A 95 25.20 -7.00 15.03
N LYS A 96 25.69 -6.53 16.19
CA LYS A 96 25.19 -5.30 16.82
C LYS A 96 26.02 -4.12 16.35
N SER A 97 25.38 -2.99 16.06
CA SER A 97 26.11 -1.74 15.80
C SER A 97 26.89 -1.36 17.05
N LYS A 98 28.18 -1.08 16.88
CA LYS A 98 29.06 -0.60 17.97
C LYS A 98 29.26 0.91 17.92
N LYS A 99 28.62 1.60 16.98
CA LYS A 99 28.84 3.02 16.70
C LYS A 99 27.60 3.83 17.08
N LYS A 100 27.82 4.86 17.90
CA LYS A 100 26.87 5.97 18.01
C LYS A 100 27.11 6.90 16.82
N TYR A 101 26.06 7.19 16.07
CA TYR A 101 26.14 8.09 14.93
C TYR A 101 25.80 9.52 15.39
N THR A 102 26.69 10.47 15.13
CA THR A 102 26.36 11.91 15.26
C THR A 102 25.51 12.37 14.08
N LEU A 103 25.78 11.83 12.89
CA LEU A 103 25.02 12.05 11.66
C LEU A 103 25.08 10.77 10.82
N ALA A 104 23.93 10.32 10.34
CA ALA A 104 23.83 9.22 9.40
C ALA A 104 23.03 9.70 8.18
N ILE A 105 23.62 9.56 6.99
CA ILE A 105 22.99 9.93 5.73
C ILE A 105 22.61 8.62 5.04
N ILE A 106 21.33 8.50 4.68
CA ILE A 106 20.78 7.35 3.98
C ILE A 106 20.68 7.73 2.50
N GLY A 107 21.27 6.93 1.62
CA GLY A 107 21.23 7.06 0.16
C GLY A 107 20.96 5.72 -0.50
#